data_AF-A0A2A4N0S1-F1
#
_entry.id   AF-A0A2A4N0S1-F1
#
_cell.length_a   1.000
_cell.length_b   1.000
_cell.length_c   1.000
_cell.angle_alpha   90.00
_cell.angle_beta   90.00
_cell.angle_gamma   90.00
#
_symmetry.space_group_name_H-M   'P 1'
#
loop_
_entity.id
_entity.type
_entity.pdbx_description
1 polymer ?
#
loop_
_entity_poly.entity_id
_entity_poly.type
_entity_poly.pdbx_seq_one_letter_code
_entity_poly.pdbx_strand_id
1 'polypeptide(L)'
;MPKLLIIGKFVFTIFSADIEEKRRHVHIISKKGRKYIVAKIWLEPNIEVEKTGNFSKEEINTILKLIEENSVIINEQLDLFYKGEKVKSIKLK
;
A
#
# COMPACT_ATOMS: atom_id res chain seq x y z
N MET A 1 -1.63 -12.55 1.03
CA MET A 1 -1.11 -11.17 0.99
C MET A 1 -0.62 -10.84 -0.43
N PRO A 2 -1.52 -10.40 -1.31
CA PRO A 2 -1.16 -10.00 -2.66
C PRO A 2 -0.42 -8.65 -2.66
N LYS A 3 0.69 -8.59 -3.40
CA LYS A 3 1.44 -7.36 -3.63
C LYS A 3 0.84 -6.66 -4.84
N LEU A 4 0.38 -5.43 -4.65
CA LEU A 4 -0.26 -4.60 -5.68
C LEU A 4 0.83 -3.94 -6.54
N LEU A 5 1.79 -3.29 -5.88
CA LEU A 5 2.78 -2.44 -6.50
C LEU A 5 4.09 -2.49 -5.72
N ILE A 6 5.22 -2.44 -6.40
CA ILE A 6 6.56 -2.40 -5.80
C ILE A 6 7.32 -1.25 -6.44
N ILE A 7 7.75 -0.29 -5.63
CA ILE A 7 8.54 0.87 -6.06
C ILE A 7 9.76 0.98 -5.14
N GLY A 8 10.95 0.75 -5.70
CA GLY A 8 12.19 0.71 -4.93
C GLY A 8 12.11 -0.25 -3.74
N LYS A 9 12.23 0.30 -2.52
CA LYS A 9 12.16 -0.48 -1.27
C LYS A 9 10.75 -0.64 -0.69
N PHE A 10 9.74 0.03 -1.27
CA PHE A 10 8.37 0.04 -0.75
C PHE A 10 7.52 -0.99 -1.49
N VAL A 11 6.87 -1.87 -0.73
CA VAL A 11 5.96 -2.90 -1.24
C VAL A 11 4.54 -2.55 -0.79
N PHE A 12 3.70 -2.20 -1.75
CA PHE A 12 2.29 -1.88 -1.58
C PHE A 12 1.47 -3.17 -1.65
N THR A 13 0.61 -3.37 -0.69
CA THR A 13 -0.03 -4.67 -0.46
C THR A 13 -1.32 -4.50 0.32
N ILE A 14 -2.22 -5.48 0.20
CA ILE A 14 -3.43 -5.56 1.03
C ILE A 14 -3.38 -6.82 1.89
N PHE A 15 -3.87 -6.71 3.13
CA PHE A 15 -4.04 -7.85 4.02
C PHE A 15 -5.48 -8.34 3.89
N SER A 16 -5.64 -9.63 3.61
CA SER A 16 -6.96 -10.23 3.44
C SER A 16 -7.81 -10.23 4.72
N ALA A 17 -7.18 -10.05 5.88
CA ALA A 17 -7.87 -9.88 7.17
C ALA A 17 -8.68 -8.57 7.23
N ASP A 18 -8.25 -7.55 6.48
CA ASP A 18 -8.88 -6.23 6.50
C ASP A 18 -9.94 -6.07 5.40
N ILE A 19 -10.39 -7.18 4.79
CA ILE A 19 -11.39 -7.17 3.72
C ILE A 19 -12.77 -6.68 4.19
N GLU A 20 -13.06 -6.80 5.49
CA GLU A 20 -14.29 -6.28 6.10
C GLU A 20 -14.24 -4.77 6.37
N GLU A 21 -13.07 -4.13 6.22
CA GLU A 21 -12.95 -2.68 6.35
C GLU A 21 -13.64 -2.01 5.15
N LYS A 22 -14.67 -1.20 5.44
CA LYS A 22 -15.46 -0.48 4.42
C LYS A 22 -14.68 0.58 3.64
N ARG A 23 -13.45 0.87 4.05
CA ARG A 23 -12.61 1.97 3.55
C ARG A 23 -11.41 1.38 2.79
N ARG A 24 -11.17 1.82 1.55
CA ARG A 24 -10.01 1.39 0.76
C ARG A 24 -8.72 1.77 1.46
N HIS A 25 -7.78 0.84 1.54
CA HIS A 25 -6.48 1.06 2.15
C HIS A 25 -5.40 0.19 1.54
N VAL A 26 -4.16 0.59 1.82
CA VAL A 26 -2.97 -0.18 1.48
C VAL A 26 -2.03 -0.24 2.67
N HIS A 27 -1.38 -1.39 2.79
CA HIS A 27 -0.24 -1.58 3.65
C HIS A 27 1.04 -1.31 2.85
N ILE A 28 2.03 -0.74 3.52
CA ILE A 28 3.34 -0.45 2.94
C ILE A 28 4.37 -1.20 3.74
N ILE A 29 4.99 -2.19 3.12
CA ILE A 29 6.08 -2.96 3.72
C ILE A 29 7.42 -2.45 3.19
N SER A 30 8.35 -2.24 4.11
CA SER A 30 9.76 -1.97 3.80
C SER A 30 10.66 -2.67 4.81
N LYS A 31 11.95 -2.79 4.49
CA LYS A 31 12.96 -3.38 5.37
C LYS A 31 13.80 -2.28 6.01
N LYS A 32 13.94 -2.31 7.34
CA LYS A 32 14.79 -1.39 8.12
C LYS A 32 15.73 -2.22 8.98
N GLY A 33 16.98 -2.34 8.53
CA GLY A 33 17.96 -3.26 9.10
C GLY A 33 17.50 -4.72 8.95
N ARG A 34 17.36 -5.44 10.07
CA ARG A 34 16.92 -6.84 10.11
C ARG A 34 15.40 -7.01 10.25
N LYS A 35 14.65 -5.93 10.45
CA LYS A 35 13.19 -5.98 10.70
C LYS A 35 12.41 -5.45 9.49
N TYR A 36 11.23 -6.02 9.27
CA TYR A 36 10.23 -5.41 8.39
C TYR A 36 9.43 -4.37 9.18
N ILE A 37 9.13 -3.27 8.51
CA ILE A 37 8.30 -2.20 9.03
C ILE A 37 7.08 -2.07 8.13
N VAL A 38 5.93 -1.79 8.74
CA VAL A 38 4.64 -1.74 8.07
C VAL A 38 3.94 -0.44 8.43
N ALA A 39 3.46 0.26 7.41
CA ALA A 39 2.54 1.38 7.54
C ALA A 39 1.19 0.99 6.94
N LYS A 40 0.11 1.62 7.41
CA LYS A 40 -1.24 1.49 6.86
C LYS A 40 -1.74 2.88 6.46
N ILE A 41 -2.24 2.97 5.23
CA ILE A 41 -2.68 4.21 4.62
C ILE A 41 -4.07 4.00 4.02
N TRP A 42 -5.01 4.84 4.43
CA TRP A 42 -6.32 4.97 3.82
C TRP A 42 -6.21 5.69 2.48
N LEU A 43 -7.00 5.28 1.48
CA LEU A 43 -7.02 5.90 0.15
C LEU A 43 -8.26 6.77 -0.09
N GLU A 44 -9.40 6.38 0.45
CA GLU A 44 -10.69 7.07 0.27
C GLU A 44 -11.30 7.40 1.63
N PRO A 45 -12.04 8.50 1.83
CA PRO A 45 -12.32 9.55 0.86
C PRO A 45 -11.09 10.42 0.56
N ASN A 46 -10.13 10.48 1.49
CA ASN A 46 -8.84 11.15 1.33
C ASN A 46 -7.71 10.18 1.66
N ILE A 47 -6.53 10.46 1.10
CA ILE A 47 -5.30 9.74 1.43
C ILE A 47 -4.86 10.16 2.83
N GLU A 48 -4.89 9.23 3.78
CA GLU A 48 -4.60 9.50 5.18
C GLU A 48 -3.77 8.38 5.80
N VAL A 49 -2.77 8.74 6.60
CA VAL A 49 -1.95 7.77 7.31
C VAL A 49 -2.70 7.30 8.55
N GLU A 50 -3.13 6.04 8.57
CA GLU A 50 -3.71 5.43 9.77
C GLU A 50 -2.62 5.04 10.76
N LYS A 51 -1.56 4.42 10.24
CA LYS A 51 -0.42 3.97 11.03
C LYS A 51 0.87 4.19 10.28
N THR A 52 1.74 5.00 10.85
CA THR A 52 3.08 5.28 10.32
C THR A 52 4.04 4.11 10.54
N GLY A 53 3.84 3.31 11.58
CA GLY A 53 4.80 2.28 12.00
C GLY A 53 6.15 2.88 12.37
N ASN A 54 7.23 2.28 11.86
CA ASN A 54 8.62 2.72 12.12
C ASN A 54 9.23 3.50 10.93
N PHE A 55 8.39 3.99 10.03
CA PHE A 55 8.81 4.87 8.94
C PHE A 55 9.09 6.27 9.48
N SER A 56 10.12 6.92 8.93
CA SER A 56 10.38 8.34 9.18
C SER A 56 9.32 9.21 8.50
N LYS A 57 9.20 10.47 8.93
CA LYS A 57 8.30 11.45 8.31
C LYS A 57 8.60 11.65 6.81
N GLU A 58 9.88 11.66 6.44
CA GLU A 58 10.33 11.79 5.05
C GLU A 58 9.92 10.58 4.21
N GLU A 59 10.05 9.38 4.76
CA GLU A 59 9.58 8.15 4.11
C GLU A 59 8.06 8.15 3.94
N ILE A 60 7.29 8.57 4.96
CA ILE A 60 5.83 8.69 4.86
C ILE A 60 5.44 9.69 3.77
N ASN A 61 6.06 10.86 3.73
CA ASN A 61 5.80 11.86 2.67
C ASN A 61 6.11 11.29 1.27
N THR A 62 7.21 10.55 1.14
CA THR A 62 7.57 9.87 -0.11
C THR A 62 6.51 8.84 -0.50
N ILE A 63 6.07 8.03 0.45
CA ILE A 63 5.03 7.02 0.23
C ILE A 63 3.72 7.66 -0.21
N LEU A 64 3.27 8.73 0.46
CA LEU A 64 2.05 9.45 0.10
C LEU A 64 2.12 9.98 -1.33
N LYS A 65 3.24 10.59 -1.72
CA LYS A 65 3.47 11.03 -3.10
C LYS A 65 3.41 9.87 -4.10
N LEU A 66 4.04 8.73 -3.78
CA LEU A 66 3.98 7.55 -4.64
C LEU A 66 2.56 6.98 -4.77
N ILE A 67 1.73 7.07 -3.72
CA ILE A 67 0.32 6.67 -3.77
C ILE A 67 -0.44 7.59 -4.73
N GLU A 68 -0.25 8.91 -4.62
CA GLU A 68 -0.91 9.88 -5.49
C GLU A 68 -0.53 9.65 -6.96
N GLU A 69 0.76 9.55 -7.26
CA GLU A 69 1.31 9.34 -8.61
C GLU A 69 0.85 8.02 -9.25
N ASN A 70 0.60 6.99 -8.44
CA ASN A 70 0.24 5.65 -8.92
C ASN A 70 -1.17 5.22 -8.49
N SER A 71 -2.03 6.19 -8.16
CA SER A 71 -3.37 5.95 -7.60
C SER A 71 -4.25 5.11 -8.53
N VAL A 72 -4.16 5.32 -9.84
CA VAL A 72 -4.87 4.53 -10.85
C VAL A 72 -4.47 3.06 -10.77
N ILE A 73 -3.17 2.77 -10.81
CA ILE A 73 -2.63 1.40 -10.77
C ILE A 73 -3.02 0.71 -9.46
N ILE A 74 -2.91 1.43 -8.34
CA ILE A 74 -3.25 0.89 -7.01
C ILE A 74 -4.74 0.55 -6.95
N ASN A 75 -5.62 1.44 -7.42
CA ASN A 75 -7.07 1.22 -7.41
C ASN A 75 -7.49 0.09 -8.34
N GLU A 76 -6.90 -0.03 -9.54
CA GLU A 76 -7.17 -1.15 -10.44
C GLU A 76 -6.81 -2.50 -9.80
N GLN A 77 -5.66 -2.58 -9.13
CA GLN A 77 -5.26 -3.81 -8.43
C GLN A 77 -6.15 -4.10 -7.20
N LEU A 78 -6.63 -3.07 -6.50
CA LEU A 78 -7.60 -3.23 -5.43
C LEU A 78 -8.96 -3.71 -5.97
N ASP A 79 -9.43 -3.19 -7.10
CA ASP A 79 -10.67 -3.63 -7.72
C ASP A 79 -10.61 -5.11 -8.11
N LEU A 80 -9.49 -5.57 -8.68
CA LEU A 80 -9.25 -6.99 -8.95
C LEU A 80 -9.30 -7.81 -7.65
N PHE A 81 -8.67 -7.32 -6.58
CA PHE A 81 -8.69 -7.98 -5.28
C PHE A 81 -10.11 -8.12 -4.71
N TYR A 82 -10.89 -7.05 -4.69
CA TYR A 82 -12.25 -7.05 -4.16
C TYR A 82 -13.23 -7.88 -5.01
N LYS A 83 -12.96 -8.04 -6.30
CA LYS A 83 -13.71 -8.96 -7.19
C LYS A 83 -13.33 -10.44 -7.00
N GLY A 84 -12.31 -10.74 -6.19
CA GLY A 84 -11.78 -12.10 -6.02
C GLY A 84 -10.90 -12.56 -7.19
N GLU A 85 -10.47 -11.64 -8.04
CA GLU A 85 -9.60 -11.92 -9.18
C GLU A 85 -8.12 -11.93 -8.78
N LYS A 86 -7.28 -12.50 -9.66
CA LYS A 86 -5.85 -12.60 -9.42
C LYS A 86 -5.15 -11.26 -9.61
N VAL A 87 -4.74 -10.65 -8.52
CA VAL A 87 -3.88 -9.45 -8.48
C VAL A 87 -2.51 -9.73 -9.10
N LYS A 88 -1.98 -8.77 -9.87
CA LYS A 88 -0.63 -8.82 -10.45
C LYS A 88 0.32 -7.95 -9.63
N SER A 89 1.51 -8.48 -9.35
CA SER A 89 2.56 -7.69 -8.68
C SER A 89 3.30 -6.82 -9.69
N ILE A 90 2.88 -5.57 -9.80
CA ILE A 90 3.50 -4.59 -10.69
C ILE A 90 4.79 -4.07 -10.05
N LYS A 91 5.88 -4.02 -10.82
CA LYS A 91 7.17 -3.47 -10.38
C LYS A 91 7.50 -2.25 -11.23
N LEU A 92 7.62 -1.10 -10.61
CA LEU A 92 8.12 0.11 -11.26
C LEU A 92 9.59 0.28 -10.88
N LYS A 93 10.41 0.68 -11.86
CA LYS A 93 11.85 0.91 -11.68
C LYS A 93 12.09 2.26 -11.03
#